data_AF-A0A524F5G1-F1
#
_entry.id   AF-A0A524F5G1-F1
#
_cell.length_a   1.000
_cell.length_b   1.000
_cell.length_c   1.000
_cell.angle_alpha   90.00
_cell.angle_beta   90.00
_cell.angle_gamma   90.00
#
_symmetry.space_group_name_H-M   'P 1'
#
loop_
_entity.id
_entity.type
_entity.pdbx_description
1 polymer ?
#
loop_
_entity_poly.entity_id
_entity_poly.type
_entity_poly.pdbx_seq_one_letter_code
_entity_poly.pdbx_strand_id
1 'polypeptide(L)' 'MMSEKKYHCPRCGNEEIADYTDSFDCPSCNLEFDKKDCDELEESQILSVEEKLGIIKGLGLDINKETNSSNYSRDI' A
#
# COMPACT_ATOMS: atom_id res chain seq x y z
N MET A 1 -6.71 -15.37 25.31
CA MET A 1 -7.08 -14.02 24.85
C MET A 1 -7.23 -14.12 23.35
N MET A 2 -8.46 -14.03 22.83
CA MET A 2 -8.65 -13.92 21.38
C MET A 2 -8.42 -12.45 21.06
N SER A 3 -7.30 -12.14 20.45
CA SER A 3 -7.06 -10.81 19.89
C SER A 3 -8.15 -10.58 18.84
N GLU A 4 -9.01 -9.60 19.03
CA GLU A 4 -9.91 -9.16 17.97
C GLU A 4 -9.05 -8.80 16.75
N LYS A 5 -9.35 -9.40 15.59
CA LYS A 5 -8.65 -9.03 14.36
C LYS A 5 -9.00 -7.57 14.06
N LYS A 6 -7.99 -6.70 14.09
CA LYS A 6 -8.16 -5.24 13.95
C LYS A 6 -8.58 -4.82 12.54
N TYR A 7 -8.36 -5.66 11.53
CA TYR A 7 -8.51 -5.31 10.12
C TYR A 7 -9.42 -6.28 9.37
N HIS A 8 -10.20 -5.74 8.44
CA HIS A 8 -10.92 -6.45 7.38
C HIS A 8 -10.46 -5.93 6.02
N CYS A 9 -10.75 -6.66 4.94
CA CYS A 9 -10.39 -6.23 3.60
C CYS A 9 -11.19 -4.99 3.18
N PRO A 10 -10.54 -3.85 2.85
CA PRO A 10 -11.23 -2.63 2.42
C PRO A 10 -11.95 -2.77 1.08
N ARG A 11 -11.60 -3.80 0.29
CA ARG A 11 -12.16 -3.99 -1.05
C ARG A 11 -13.38 -4.89 -1.09
N CYS A 12 -13.42 -5.93 -0.26
CA CYS A 12 -14.52 -6.91 -0.27
C CYS A 12 -15.20 -7.11 1.10
N GLY A 13 -14.71 -6.46 2.15
CA GLY A 13 -15.24 -6.58 3.52
C GLY A 13 -14.87 -7.88 4.24
N ASN A 14 -14.05 -8.75 3.65
CA ASN A 14 -13.70 -10.04 4.27
C ASN A 14 -12.90 -9.86 5.56
N GLU A 15 -13.33 -10.49 6.66
CA GLU A 15 -12.65 -10.48 7.96
C GLU A 15 -11.55 -11.55 8.06
N GLU A 16 -11.58 -12.55 7.17
CA GLU A 16 -10.48 -13.49 7.03
C GLU A 16 -9.34 -12.82 6.25
N ILE A 17 -8.25 -12.55 6.95
CA ILE A 17 -7.00 -12.00 6.41
C ILE A 17 -5.81 -12.87 6.82
N ALA A 18 -4.78 -12.91 5.97
CA ALA A 18 -3.46 -13.42 6.31
C ALA A 18 -2.60 -12.26 6.80
N ASP A 19 -2.27 -12.28 8.09
CA ASP A 19 -1.69 -11.14 8.80
C ASP A 19 -0.15 -11.18 8.81
N TYR A 20 0.49 -10.10 8.37
CA TYR A 20 1.95 -9.92 8.40
C TYR A 20 2.33 -8.78 9.35
N THR A 21 3.63 -8.46 9.49
CA THR A 21 4.06 -7.42 10.43
C THR A 21 3.42 -6.06 10.07
N ASP A 22 3.59 -5.62 8.82
CA ASP A 22 3.21 -4.26 8.38
C ASP A 22 2.06 -4.25 7.36
N SER A 23 1.71 -5.40 6.80
CA SER A 23 0.65 -5.57 5.81
C SER A 23 -0.25 -6.77 6.14
N PHE A 24 -1.30 -6.96 5.37
CA PHE A 24 -2.07 -8.20 5.34
C PHE A 24 -2.57 -8.50 3.94
N ASP A 25 -2.76 -9.78 3.64
CA ASP A 25 -3.39 -10.24 2.41
C ASP A 25 -4.85 -10.60 2.64
N CYS A 26 -5.70 -10.23 1.68
CA CYS A 26 -7.05 -10.76 1.60
C CYS A 26 -7.08 -12.02 0.71
N PRO A 27 -7.37 -13.22 1.24
CA PRO A 27 -7.49 -14.44 0.45
C PRO A 27 -8.70 -14.44 -0.51
N SER A 28 -9.67 -13.55 -0.30
CA SER A 28 -10.87 -13.46 -1.16
C SER A 28 -10.61 -12.69 -2.46
N CYS A 29 -9.90 -11.56 -2.39
CA CYS A 29 -9.60 -10.74 -3.57
C CYS A 29 -8.14 -10.82 -4.03
N ASN A 30 -7.27 -11.50 -3.28
CA ASN A 30 -5.83 -11.62 -3.53
C ASN A 30 -5.12 -10.25 -3.61
N LEU A 31 -5.56 -9.29 -2.79
CA LEU A 31 -4.93 -7.97 -2.66
C LEU A 31 -4.22 -7.85 -1.32
N GLU A 32 -3.05 -7.22 -1.35
CA GLU A 32 -2.26 -6.84 -0.18
C GLU A 32 -2.55 -5.38 0.21
N PHE A 33 -2.68 -5.13 1.52
CA PHE A 33 -2.92 -3.79 2.08
C PHE A 33 -1.95 -3.48 3.22
N ASP A 34 -1.44 -2.25 3.27
CA ASP A 34 -0.63 -1.75 4.37
C ASP A 34 -1.51 -1.46 5.59
N LYS A 35 -1.11 -1.95 6.77
CA LYS A 35 -1.85 -1.71 8.03
C LYS A 35 -1.87 -0.24 8.42
N LYS A 36 -0.79 0.48 8.10
CA LYS A 36 -0.68 1.92 8.36
C LYS A 36 -1.77 2.70 7.64
N ASP A 37 -2.03 2.36 6.37
CA ASP A 37 -3.11 2.99 5.61
C ASP A 37 -4.48 2.69 6.21
N CYS A 38 -4.68 1.46 6.69
CA CYS A 38 -5.91 1.06 7.36
C CYS A 38 -6.11 1.74 8.73
N ASP A 39 -5.05 2.24 9.35
CA ASP A 39 -5.09 2.99 10.60
C ASP A 39 -5.30 4.51 10.39
N GLU A 40 -4.86 5.04 9.25
CA GLU A 40 -4.78 6.49 9.00
C GLU A 40 -5.79 7.03 7.97
N LEU A 41 -6.35 6.17 7.11
CA LEU A 41 -7.18 6.56 5.98
C LEU A 41 -8.61 5.99 6.08
N GLU A 42 -9.57 6.70 5.47
CA GLU A 42 -10.91 6.16 5.27
C GLU A 42 -10.86 5.00 4.27
N GLU A 43 -11.70 3.96 4.43
CA GLU A 43 -11.67 2.75 3.58
C GLU A 43 -11.70 3.05 2.07
N SER A 44 -12.47 4.07 1.68
CA SER A 44 -12.58 4.51 0.28
C SER A 44 -11.29 5.08 -0.32
N GLN A 45 -10.34 5.47 0.53
CA GLN A 45 -9.04 6.04 0.15
C GLN A 45 -7.92 4.99 0.17
N ILE A 46 -8.16 3.82 0.76
CA ILE A 46 -7.16 2.77 0.87
C ILE A 46 -6.94 2.13 -0.50
N LEU A 47 -5.66 2.14 -0.91
CA LEU A 47 -5.17 1.46 -2.11
C LEU A 47 -4.41 0.21 -1.69
N SER A 48 -4.61 -0.86 -2.44
CA SER A 48 -3.74 -2.03 -2.37
C SER A 48 -2.31 -1.69 -2.81
N VAL A 49 -1.35 -2.51 -2.38
CA VAL A 49 0.06 -2.36 -2.77
C VAL A 49 0.20 -2.37 -4.30
N GLU A 50 -0.53 -3.24 -5.00
CA GLU A 50 -0.53 -3.30 -6.47
C GLU A 50 -1.05 -2.00 -7.10
N GLU A 51 -2.14 -1.43 -6.60
CA GLU A 51 -2.69 -0.15 -7.10
C GLU A 51 -1.69 1.00 -6.94
N LYS A 52 -1.00 1.07 -5.78
CA LYS A 52 0.06 2.07 -5.54
C LYS A 52 1.20 1.92 -6.53
N LEU A 53 1.68 0.69 -6.76
CA LEU A 53 2.74 0.40 -7.73
C LEU A 53 2.31 0.75 -9.15
N GLY A 54 1.05 0.49 -9.51
CA GLY A 54 0.46 0.87 -10.79
C GLY A 54 0.48 2.38 -11.02
N ILE A 55 0.14 3.18 -10.00
CA ILE A 55 0.19 4.64 -10.05
C ILE A 55 1.64 5.14 -10.21
N ILE A 56 2.56 4.65 -9.38
CA ILE A 56 3.99 5.02 -9.43
C ILE A 56 4.56 4.78 -10.84
N LYS A 57 4.27 3.59 -11.40
CA LYS A 57 4.66 3.22 -12.76
C LYS A 57 4.03 4.13 -13.82
N GLY A 58 2.73 4.44 -13.68
CA GLY A 58 2.01 5.33 -14.60
C GLY A 58 2.54 6.78 -14.58
N LEU A 59 3.05 7.23 -13.44
CA LEU A 59 3.70 8.53 -13.28
C LEU A 59 5.17 8.56 -13.75
N GLY A 60 5.73 7.42 -14.17
CA GLY A 60 7.13 7.33 -14.58
C GLY A 60 8.12 7.52 -13.42
N LEU A 61 7.70 7.25 -12.18
CA LEU A 61 8.56 7.33 -11.00
C LEU A 61 9.34 6.02 -10.85
N ASP A 62 10.67 6.11 -10.85
CA ASP A 62 11.55 4.98 -10.56
C ASP A 62 11.77 4.86 -9.05
N ILE A 63 11.05 3.94 -8.39
CA ILE A 63 11.26 3.61 -6.96
C ILE A 63 12.64 3.02 -6.64
N ASN A 64 13.41 2.64 -7.68
CA ASN A 64 14.78 2.13 -7.56
C ASN A 64 15.87 3.17 -7.85
N LYS A 65 15.52 4.44 -8.11
CA LYS A 65 16.54 5.49 -8.18
C LYS A 65 16.93 5.87 -6.75
N GLU A 66 18.06 5.30 -6.30
CA GLU A 66 18.80 5.85 -5.16
C GLU A 66 18.91 7.37 -5.33
N THR A 67 18.47 8.12 -4.33
CA THR A 67 18.58 9.58 -4.30
C THR A 67 20.04 9.98 -4.17
N ASN A 68 20.79 9.97 -5.28
CA ASN A 68 21.99 10.78 -5.41
C ASN A 68 21.56 12.17 -5.85
N SER A 69 21.24 13.00 -4.86
CA SER A 69 21.07 14.44 -5.00
C SER A 69 22.29 15.09 -5.67
N SER A 70 22.01 16.16 -6.42
CA SER A 70 22.89 17.15 -7.05
C SER A 70 23.41 16.85 -8.47
N ASN A 71 22.74 17.44 -9.47
CA ASN A 71 23.25 18.63 -10.17
C ASN A 71 22.32 18.99 -11.34
N TYR A 72 21.36 19.89 -11.09
CA TYR A 72 20.72 20.63 -12.18
C TYR A 72 21.48 21.95 -12.35
N SER A 73 22.52 21.94 -13.19
CA SER A 73 23.02 23.19 -13.78
C SER A 73 21.92 23.71 -14.70
N ARG A 74 21.41 24.90 -14.37
CA ARG A 74 20.62 25.70 -15.32
C ARG A 74 21.58 26.20 -16.40
N ASP A 75 21.51 25.60 -17.57
CA ASP A 75 22.00 26.24 -18.79
C ASP A 75 20.80 26.59 -19.68
N ILE A 76 20.90 27.82 -20.20
CA ILE A 76 20.10 28.56 -21.18
C ILE A 76 18.96 29.43 -20.62
#